data_AF-A0A6G2K8Y4-F1
#
_entry.id   AF-A0A6G2K8Y4-F1
#
_cell.length_a   1.000
_cell.length_b   1.000
_cell.length_c   1.000
_cell.angle_alpha   90.00
_cell.angle_beta   90.00
_cell.angle_gamma   90.00
#
_symmetry.space_group_name_H-M   'P 1'
#
loop_
_entity.id
_entity.type
_entity.pdbx_description
1 polymer ?
#
loop_
_entity_poly.entity_id
_entity_poly.type
_entity_poly.pdbx_seq_one_letter_code
_entity_poly.pdbx_strand_id
1 'polypeptide(L)'
;MREAVQEEVPKTIIKQVDLTKCKRCKSPNVVKQGIRRLKRGPVQGYKCKDCNKRFTHNLGFEKKHVAPEQITQAVDLLFSGLSSRKVAKSLEMTGFKISCKTVQNWGKAYAEIMERFADTIKPQVGEAWRTDELYLKIKGNRKYLFAMLDSDTRF
;
A
#
# COMPACT_ATOMS: atom_id res chain seq x y z
N MET A 1 28.26 24.46 22.08
CA MET A 1 26.79 24.51 22.13
C MET A 1 26.30 25.02 20.79
N ARG A 2 25.68 24.17 19.97
CA ARG A 2 24.85 24.62 18.84
C ARG A 2 23.48 24.08 19.13
N GLU A 3 22.60 24.95 19.61
CA GLU A 3 21.21 24.65 19.87
C GLU A 3 20.55 24.39 18.50
N ALA A 4 20.32 23.13 18.19
CA ALA A 4 19.50 22.74 17.04
C ALA A 4 18.06 23.09 17.40
N VAL A 5 17.54 24.16 16.79
CA VAL A 5 16.11 24.47 16.78
C VAL A 5 15.42 23.30 16.08
N GLN A 6 14.84 22.40 16.87
CA GLN A 6 13.99 21.34 16.36
C GLN A 6 12.70 21.97 15.85
N GLU A 7 12.64 22.28 14.55
CA GLU A 7 11.36 22.57 13.89
C GLU A 7 10.49 21.30 13.92
N GLU A 8 9.46 21.31 14.77
CA GLU A 8 8.48 20.23 14.86
C GLU A 8 7.82 19.98 13.51
N VAL A 9 8.09 18.81 12.92
CA VAL A 9 7.55 18.41 11.63
C VAL A 9 6.02 18.28 11.74
N PRO A 10 5.24 18.84 10.80
CA PRO A 10 3.82 18.56 10.76
C PRO A 10 3.64 17.05 10.51
N LYS A 11 3.13 16.33 11.53
CA LYS A 11 2.74 14.93 11.40
C LYS A 11 1.88 14.81 10.13
N THR A 12 2.35 14.04 9.15
CA THR A 12 1.58 13.80 7.91
C THR A 12 0.38 12.93 8.28
N ILE A 13 -0.71 13.57 8.71
CA ILE A 13 -1.95 12.89 9.07
C ILE A 13 -2.55 12.35 7.78
N ILE A 14 -2.63 11.03 7.67
CA ILE A 14 -3.35 10.37 6.58
C ILE A 14 -4.80 10.87 6.65
N LYS A 15 -5.22 11.63 5.63
CA LYS A 15 -6.57 12.20 5.59
C LYS A 15 -7.60 11.08 5.64
N GLN A 16 -8.52 11.16 6.59
CA GLN A 16 -9.63 10.22 6.66
C GLN A 16 -10.47 10.31 5.38
N VAL A 17 -10.74 9.16 4.77
CA VAL A 17 -11.51 9.10 3.52
C VAL A 17 -12.99 9.21 3.84
N ASP A 18 -13.64 10.26 3.35
CA ASP A 18 -15.08 10.46 3.49
C ASP A 18 -15.85 9.45 2.61
N LEU A 19 -16.50 8.49 3.25
CA LEU A 19 -17.26 7.42 2.60
C LEU A 19 -18.67 7.88 2.16
N THR A 20 -19.09 9.09 2.53
CA THR A 20 -20.45 9.59 2.18
C THR A 20 -20.50 10.16 0.76
N LYS A 21 -19.34 10.49 0.17
CA LYS A 21 -19.23 11.15 -1.13
C LYS A 21 -18.87 10.20 -2.25
N CYS A 22 -19.24 10.59 -3.47
CA CYS A 22 -18.84 9.85 -4.66
C CYS A 22 -17.32 9.90 -4.86
N LYS A 23 -16.70 8.73 -5.08
CA LYS A 23 -15.26 8.60 -5.36
C LYS A 23 -14.76 9.39 -6.58
N ARG A 24 -15.65 9.78 -7.50
CA ARG A 24 -15.26 10.42 -8.76
C ARG A 24 -15.62 11.89 -8.85
N CYS A 25 -16.88 12.24 -8.57
CA CYS A 25 -17.35 13.64 -8.63
C CYS A 25 -17.44 14.31 -7.26
N LYS A 26 -17.10 13.61 -6.16
CA LYS A 26 -17.14 14.11 -4.77
C LYS A 26 -18.52 14.61 -4.30
N SER A 27 -19.58 14.36 -5.07
CA SER A 27 -20.91 14.78 -4.70
C SER A 27 -21.48 13.94 -3.55
N PRO A 28 -22.37 14.52 -2.72
CA PRO A 28 -22.98 13.81 -1.59
C PRO A 28 -24.16 12.91 -2.03
N ASN A 29 -24.64 13.02 -3.27
CA ASN A 29 -25.81 12.29 -3.76
C ASN A 29 -25.50 10.83 -4.13
N VAL A 30 -25.08 10.04 -3.14
CA VAL A 30 -24.78 8.62 -3.27
C VAL A 30 -25.92 7.79 -2.70
N VAL A 31 -26.42 6.83 -3.47
CA VAL A 31 -27.43 5.86 -3.03
C VAL A 31 -26.87 4.44 -2.98
N LYS A 32 -27.36 3.65 -2.03
CA LYS A 32 -27.11 2.22 -1.96
C LYS A 32 -27.77 1.54 -3.18
N GLN A 33 -27.01 0.73 -3.92
CA GLN A 33 -27.49 -0.02 -5.07
C GLN A 33 -27.00 -1.47 -5.01
N GLY A 34 -27.87 -2.35 -4.50
CA GLY A 34 -27.66 -3.80 -4.51
C GLY A 34 -26.49 -4.28 -3.63
N ILE A 35 -26.37 -5.60 -3.53
CA ILE A 35 -25.35 -6.27 -2.73
C ILE A 35 -24.62 -7.26 -3.62
N ARG A 36 -23.30 -7.14 -3.67
CA ARG A 36 -22.44 -8.12 -4.34
C ARG A 36 -22.09 -9.22 -3.36
N ARG A 37 -22.57 -10.44 -3.59
CA ARG A 37 -22.23 -11.61 -2.75
C ARG A 37 -20.84 -12.14 -3.13
N LEU A 38 -19.89 -12.12 -2.19
CA LEU A 38 -18.58 -12.75 -2.32
C LEU A 38 -18.49 -13.93 -1.34
N LYS A 39 -17.52 -14.83 -1.56
CA LYS A 39 -17.24 -15.95 -0.64
C LYS A 39 -16.95 -15.50 0.79
N ARG A 40 -16.36 -14.31 0.96
CA ARG A 40 -16.03 -13.70 2.26
C ARG A 40 -17.17 -12.92 2.91
N GLY A 41 -18.31 -12.76 2.22
CA GLY A 41 -19.43 -11.98 2.70
C GLY A 41 -19.99 -10.99 1.67
N PRO A 42 -21.20 -10.45 1.94
CA PRO A 42 -21.84 -9.46 1.09
C PRO A 42 -21.10 -8.11 1.13
N VAL A 43 -20.86 -7.52 -0.04
CA VAL A 43 -20.30 -6.16 -0.17
C VAL A 43 -21.38 -5.24 -0.74
N GLN A 44 -21.65 -4.14 -0.04
CA GLN A 44 -22.63 -3.14 -0.46
C GLN A 44 -22.16 -2.39 -1.72
N GLY A 45 -23.01 -2.36 -2.74
CA GLY A 45 -22.84 -1.51 -3.92
C GLY A 45 -23.45 -0.13 -3.72
N TYR A 46 -22.84 0.88 -4.34
CA TYR A 46 -23.29 2.28 -4.31
C TYR A 46 -23.34 2.84 -5.73
N LYS A 47 -24.27 3.77 -5.97
CA LYS A 47 -24.39 4.53 -7.21
C LYS A 47 -24.51 6.01 -6.91
N CYS A 48 -23.73 6.83 -7.62
CA CYS A 48 -23.88 8.27 -7.58
C CYS A 48 -25.03 8.71 -8.50
N LYS A 49 -25.91 9.61 -8.05
CA LYS A 49 -26.99 10.16 -8.89
C LYS A 49 -26.48 11.21 -9.89
N ASP A 50 -25.49 12.02 -9.52
CA ASP A 50 -25.01 13.08 -10.42
C ASP A 50 -24.16 12.55 -11.59
N CYS A 51 -23.21 11.65 -11.31
CA CYS A 51 -22.33 11.08 -12.35
C CYS A 51 -22.74 9.68 -12.85
N ASN A 52 -23.84 9.12 -12.32
CA ASN A 52 -24.38 7.79 -12.65
C ASN A 52 -23.44 6.59 -12.47
N LYS A 53 -22.26 6.75 -11.86
CA LYS A 53 -21.27 5.67 -11.71
C LYS A 53 -21.56 4.81 -10.48
N ARG A 54 -21.28 3.51 -10.65
CA ARG A 54 -21.36 2.49 -9.60
C ARG A 54 -19.98 2.24 -8.98
N PHE A 55 -19.93 2.06 -7.68
CA PHE A 55 -18.70 1.75 -6.95
C PHE A 55 -19.00 1.00 -5.65
N THR A 56 -17.95 0.48 -5.02
CA THR A 56 -18.00 -0.13 -3.68
C THR A 56 -17.01 0.60 -2.78
N HIS A 57 -17.33 0.73 -1.49
CA HIS A 57 -16.36 1.20 -0.49
C HIS A 57 -15.51 0.01 -0.02
N ASN A 58 -14.47 -0.32 -0.77
CA ASN A 58 -13.45 -1.28 -0.36
C ASN A 58 -12.08 -0.60 -0.51
N LEU A 59 -11.77 0.32 0.39
CA LEU A 59 -10.57 1.18 0.32
C LEU A 59 -9.31 0.32 0.23
N GLY A 60 -8.51 0.48 -0.82
CA GLY A 60 -7.29 -0.30 -1.04
C GLY A 60 -7.49 -1.75 -1.51
N PHE A 61 -8.72 -2.27 -1.52
CA PHE A 61 -9.04 -3.66 -1.91
C PHE A 61 -10.09 -3.72 -3.02
N GLU A 62 -10.18 -2.65 -3.82
CA GLU A 62 -11.13 -2.58 -4.93
C GLU A 62 -10.94 -3.73 -5.91
N LYS A 63 -12.06 -4.31 -6.34
CA LYS A 63 -12.08 -5.45 -7.29
C LYS A 63 -11.35 -6.71 -6.78
N LYS A 64 -10.98 -6.79 -5.50
CA LYS A 64 -10.42 -8.00 -4.90
C LYS A 64 -11.52 -8.90 -4.35
N HIS A 65 -11.41 -10.19 -4.66
CA HIS A 65 -12.32 -11.23 -4.16
C HIS A 65 -11.92 -11.77 -2.79
N VAL A 66 -10.63 -11.64 -2.46
CA VAL A 66 -10.04 -12.08 -1.19
C VAL A 66 -10.33 -11.06 -0.10
N ALA A 67 -10.35 -11.52 1.14
CA ALA A 67 -10.55 -10.67 2.31
C ALA A 67 -9.38 -9.70 2.51
N PRO A 68 -9.64 -8.42 2.86
CA PRO A 68 -8.61 -7.43 3.14
C PRO A 68 -7.52 -7.95 4.08
N GLU A 69 -7.92 -8.65 5.14
CA GLU A 69 -7.06 -9.16 6.21
C GLU A 69 -6.03 -10.16 5.68
N GLN A 70 -6.45 -11.04 4.77
CA GLN A 70 -5.57 -12.02 4.13
C GLN A 70 -4.60 -11.36 3.15
N ILE A 71 -5.06 -10.31 2.45
CA ILE A 71 -4.20 -9.55 1.54
C ILE A 71 -3.17 -8.77 2.34
N THR A 72 -3.56 -8.09 3.43
CA THR A 72 -2.64 -7.35 4.29
C THR A 72 -1.60 -8.27 4.90
N GLN A 73 -2.00 -9.44 5.42
CA GLN A 73 -1.06 -10.43 5.96
C GLN A 73 -0.07 -10.90 4.89
N ALA A 74 -0.55 -11.19 3.68
CA ALA A 74 0.32 -11.62 2.58
C ALA A 74 1.35 -10.55 2.20
N VAL A 75 0.93 -9.28 2.17
CA VAL A 75 1.76 -8.14 1.80
C VAL A 75 2.78 -7.84 2.90
N ASP A 76 2.36 -7.87 4.16
CA ASP A 76 3.22 -7.68 5.34
C ASP A 76 4.34 -8.72 5.40
N LEU A 77 3.99 -10.00 5.24
CA LEU A 77 4.97 -11.09 5.20
C LEU A 77 5.95 -10.93 4.02
N LEU A 78 5.48 -10.48 2.87
CA LEU A 78 6.31 -10.25 1.69
C LEU A 78 7.33 -9.12 1.93
N PHE A 79 6.90 -7.99 2.49
CA PHE A 79 7.77 -6.85 2.78
C PHE A 79 8.65 -7.06 4.01
N SER A 80 8.30 -8.00 4.88
CA SER A 80 9.19 -8.51 5.94
C SER A 80 10.35 -9.38 5.42
N GLY A 81 10.42 -9.62 4.10
CA GLY A 81 11.52 -10.33 3.45
C GLY A 81 11.25 -11.80 3.09
N LEU A 82 10.02 -12.31 3.27
CA LEU A 82 9.68 -13.66 2.83
C LEU A 82 9.49 -13.70 1.30
N SER A 83 9.94 -14.78 0.67
CA SER A 83 9.66 -14.98 -0.75
C SER A 83 8.17 -15.26 -0.99
N SER A 84 7.65 -14.89 -2.15
CA SER A 84 6.23 -15.10 -2.50
C SER A 84 5.78 -16.56 -2.39
N ARG A 85 6.68 -17.53 -2.58
CA ARG A 85 6.44 -18.96 -2.33
C ARG A 85 6.32 -19.28 -0.84
N LYS A 86 7.20 -18.74 0.00
CA LYS A 86 7.12 -18.91 1.46
C LYS A 86 5.85 -18.27 2.02
N VAL A 87 5.48 -17.08 1.54
CA VAL A 87 4.22 -16.41 1.91
C VAL A 87 3.01 -17.27 1.53
N ALA A 88 2.95 -17.77 0.30
CA ALA A 88 1.85 -18.64 -0.13
C ALA A 88 1.73 -19.90 0.75
N LYS A 89 2.87 -20.53 1.10
CA LYS A 89 2.90 -21.68 2.01
C LYS A 89 2.45 -21.32 3.43
N SER A 90 2.84 -20.14 3.93
CA SER A 90 2.40 -19.65 5.25
C SER A 90 0.89 -19.44 5.30
N LEU A 91 0.31 -18.84 4.27
CA LEU A 91 -1.13 -18.66 4.16
C LEU A 91 -1.87 -19.99 4.01
N GLU A 92 -1.30 -20.96 3.29
CA GLU A 92 -1.87 -22.29 3.18
C GLU A 92 -1.97 -23.01 4.53
N MET A 93 -0.99 -22.82 5.43
CA MET A 93 -1.07 -23.34 6.82
C MET A 93 -2.22 -22.72 7.63
N THR A 94 -2.62 -21.48 7.31
CA THR A 94 -3.79 -20.83 7.93
C THR A 94 -5.12 -21.21 7.27
N GLY A 95 -5.10 -22.17 6.34
CA GLY A 95 -6.28 -22.62 5.59
C GLY A 95 -6.60 -21.79 4.33
N PHE A 96 -5.75 -20.84 3.96
CA PHE A 96 -5.94 -20.00 2.78
C PHE A 96 -4.97 -20.35 1.65
N LYS A 97 -5.42 -21.21 0.73
CA LYS A 97 -4.61 -21.62 -0.41
C LYS A 97 -4.58 -20.54 -1.49
N ILE A 98 -3.39 -20.05 -1.82
CA ILE A 98 -3.20 -19.10 -2.92
C ILE A 98 -1.92 -19.38 -3.71
N SER A 99 -1.92 -19.01 -5.00
CA SER A 99 -0.73 -19.06 -5.82
C SER A 99 0.30 -18.02 -5.40
N CYS A 100 1.59 -18.41 -5.42
CA CYS A 100 2.71 -17.47 -5.23
C CYS A 100 2.70 -16.33 -6.25
N LYS A 101 2.11 -16.53 -7.44
CA LYS A 101 1.95 -15.48 -8.46
C LYS A 101 0.98 -14.40 -7.99
N THR A 102 -0.09 -14.79 -7.30
CA THR A 102 -1.06 -13.83 -6.76
C THR A 102 -0.43 -12.97 -5.68
N VAL A 103 0.37 -13.57 -4.79
CA VAL A 103 1.15 -12.83 -3.78
C VAL A 103 2.09 -11.82 -4.45
N GLN A 104 2.82 -12.23 -5.49
CA GLN A 104 3.69 -11.33 -6.24
C GLN A 104 2.91 -10.16 -6.87
N ASN A 105 1.74 -10.43 -7.45
CA ASN A 105 0.89 -9.39 -8.05
C ASN A 105 0.36 -8.42 -6.99
N TRP A 106 0.05 -8.88 -5.79
CA TRP A 106 -0.31 -8.01 -4.67
C TRP A 106 0.88 -7.16 -4.24
N GLY A 107 2.05 -7.77 -4.02
CA GLY A 107 3.28 -7.04 -3.70
C GLY A 107 3.56 -5.90 -4.67
N LYS A 108 3.47 -6.17 -5.98
CA LYS A 108 3.62 -5.12 -7.00
C LYS A 108 2.56 -4.01 -6.88
N ALA A 109 1.29 -4.38 -6.79
CA ALA A 109 0.20 -3.40 -6.74
C ALA A 109 0.26 -2.50 -5.50
N TYR A 110 0.64 -3.05 -4.35
CA TYR A 110 0.77 -2.27 -3.11
C TYR A 110 2.09 -1.50 -3.03
N ALA A 111 3.17 -2.01 -3.63
CA ALA A 111 4.41 -1.24 -3.80
C ALA A 111 4.16 0.05 -4.60
N GLU A 112 3.40 -0.01 -5.70
CA GLU A 112 3.02 1.18 -6.48
C GLU A 112 2.21 2.21 -5.68
N ILE A 113 1.43 1.76 -4.69
CA ILE A 113 0.69 2.65 -3.79
C ILE A 113 1.63 3.30 -2.77
N MET A 114 2.54 2.50 -2.21
CA MET A 114 3.53 2.97 -1.24
C MET A 114 4.54 3.94 -1.85
N GLU A 115 4.95 3.72 -3.10
CA GLU A 115 5.82 4.62 -3.86
C GLU A 115 5.19 6.00 -4.01
N ARG A 116 3.93 6.07 -4.46
CA ARG A 116 3.20 7.35 -4.54
C ARG A 116 3.03 8.03 -3.20
N PHE A 117 2.95 7.26 -2.12
CA PHE A 117 2.89 7.82 -0.78
C PHE A 117 4.26 8.34 -0.33
N ALA A 118 5.34 7.60 -0.59
CA ALA A 118 6.70 8.02 -0.31
C ALA A 118 7.05 9.33 -1.02
N ASP A 119 6.63 9.51 -2.26
CA ASP A 119 6.81 10.76 -3.02
C ASP A 119 6.15 11.98 -2.36
N THR A 120 5.13 11.78 -1.52
CA THR A 120 4.47 12.89 -0.79
C THR A 120 5.20 13.26 0.50
N ILE A 121 6.12 12.42 0.97
CA ILE A 121 6.89 12.66 2.18
C ILE A 121 8.05 13.59 1.81
N LYS A 122 8.09 14.76 2.45
CA LYS A 122 9.28 15.63 2.42
C LYS A 122 10.11 15.33 3.66
N PRO A 123 11.22 14.60 3.54
CA PRO A 123 12.07 14.30 4.69
C PRO A 123 12.78 15.57 5.17
N GLN A 124 12.96 15.68 6.48
CA GLN A 124 13.97 16.58 7.03
C GLN A 124 15.31 15.86 6.95
N VAL A 125 16.29 16.51 6.32
CA VAL A 125 17.64 15.98 6.14
C VAL A 125 18.63 16.92 6.81
N GLY A 126 19.68 16.34 7.37
CA GLY A 126 20.80 17.06 7.96
C GLY A 126 21.88 17.40 6.93
N GLU A 127 23.04 17.80 7.45
CA GLU A 127 24.18 18.26 6.63
C GLU A 127 25.09 17.10 6.15
N ALA A 128 25.01 15.92 6.78
CA ALA A 128 25.96 14.83 6.57
C ALA A 128 25.25 13.56 6.09
N TRP A 129 25.56 13.12 4.87
CA TRP A 129 24.91 11.98 4.23
C TRP A 129 25.90 10.82 4.06
N ARG A 130 25.42 9.60 4.24
CA ARG A 130 26.18 8.36 4.03
C ARG A 130 25.69 7.66 2.79
N THR A 131 26.63 7.13 2.01
CA THR A 131 26.33 6.45 0.75
C THR A 131 26.99 5.09 0.75
N ASP A 132 26.19 4.06 0.49
CA ASP A 132 26.65 2.68 0.32
C ASP A 132 26.39 2.21 -1.11
N GLU A 133 27.32 1.42 -1.64
CA GLU A 133 27.17 0.73 -2.92
C GLU A 133 26.89 -0.76 -2.70
N LEU A 134 25.81 -1.24 -3.31
CA LEU A 134 25.36 -2.61 -3.23
C LEU A 134 25.30 -3.23 -4.62
N TYR A 135 25.84 -4.43 -4.74
CA TYR A 135 25.78 -5.22 -5.96
C TYR A 135 24.60 -6.22 -5.91
N LEU A 136 23.75 -6.20 -6.95
CA LEU A 136 22.62 -7.10 -7.11
C LEU A 136 22.72 -7.87 -8.43
N LYS A 137 22.40 -9.18 -8.39
CA LYS A 137 22.30 -10.02 -9.58
C LYS A 137 20.84 -10.14 -10.02
N ILE A 138 20.45 -9.45 -11.09
CA ILE A 138 19.08 -9.46 -11.61
C ILE A 138 19.07 -10.20 -12.95
N LYS A 139 18.37 -11.35 -13.01
CA LYS A 139 18.29 -12.20 -14.22
C LYS A 139 19.65 -12.53 -14.83
N GLY A 140 20.65 -12.80 -13.98
CA GLY A 140 22.01 -13.11 -14.43
C GLY A 140 22.92 -11.89 -14.58
N ASN A 141 22.37 -10.70 -14.78
CA ASN A 141 23.13 -9.48 -14.99
C ASN A 141 23.49 -8.79 -13.68
N ARG A 142 24.72 -8.27 -13.63
CA ARG A 142 25.18 -7.46 -12.51
C ARG A 142 24.60 -6.06 -12.58
N LYS A 143 24.01 -5.59 -11.48
CA LYS A 143 23.44 -4.25 -11.33
C LYS A 143 23.94 -3.64 -10.03
N TYR A 144 24.23 -2.35 -10.07
CA TYR A 144 24.64 -1.57 -8.91
C TYR A 144 23.45 -0.79 -8.38
N LEU A 145 23.32 -0.77 -7.07
CA LEU A 145 22.37 0.04 -6.32
C LEU A 145 23.20 0.96 -5.42
N PHE A 146 23.02 2.27 -5.60
CA PHE A 146 23.56 3.27 -4.68
C PHE A 146 22.44 3.63 -3.71
N ALA A 147 22.66 3.38 -2.43
CA ALA A 147 21.77 3.76 -1.36
C ALA A 147 22.38 4.93 -0.60
N MET A 148 21.60 5.98 -0.37
CA MET A 148 22.03 7.16 0.39
C MET A 148 21.06 7.37 1.54
N LEU A 149 21.59 7.68 2.71
CA LEU A 149 20.81 7.94 3.92
C LEU A 149 21.40 9.14 4.66
N ASP A 150 20.52 9.97 5.21
CA ASP A 150 20.94 11.00 6.15
C ASP A 150 21.52 10.37 7.43
N SER A 151 22.61 10.92 7.96
CA SER A 151 23.29 10.34 9.13
C SER A 151 22.45 10.39 10.40
N ASP A 152 21.64 11.45 10.55
CA ASP A 152 20.91 11.73 11.77
C ASP A 152 19.47 11.24 11.67
N THR A 153 18.77 11.63 10.59
CA THR A 153 17.34 11.36 10.41
C THR A 153 17.06 10.00 9.77
N ARG A 154 18.08 9.39 9.13
CA ARG A 154 17.99 8.10 8.39
C ARG A 154 16.88 8.04 7.34
N PHE A 155 16.48 9.21 6.83
CA PHE A 155 15.66 9.32 5.62
C PHE A 155 16.51 9.13 4.37
#